data_AF-A0A9J6A7U4-F1
#
_entry.id   AF-A0A9J6A7U4-F1
#
_cell.length_a   1.000
_cell.length_b   1.000
_cell.length_c   1.000
_cell.angle_alpha   90.00
_cell.angle_beta   90.00
_cell.angle_gamma   90.00
#
_symmetry.space_group_name_H-M   'P 1'
#
loop_
_entity.id
_entity.type
_entity.pdbx_description
1 polymer ?
#
loop_
_entity_poly.entity_id
_entity_poly.type
_entity_poly.pdbx_seq_one_letter_code
_entity_poly.pdbx_strand_id
1 'polypeptide(L)'
;MFGLVSGKDSWKGLDFVFDKVRIGEGKSKADKLVAMTCAEHDKHSAGSQFVTHTMGRVLETTPINTKGYETLLNLVENTTNDSFDLYYGLFMHNKVSVEELERLELAFDALKKKLFGHSHDLMRSHLFGKPEEAEQRRDLTKLRRNELALPSPSSDDVKSHNDWGNSESWYVYIDL
;
A
#
# COMPACT_ATOMS: atom_id res chain seq x y z
N MET A 1 -1.41 11.25 24.30
CA MET A 1 -0.19 11.61 23.53
C MET A 1 -0.43 12.92 22.82
N PHE A 2 0.39 13.94 23.06
CA PHE A 2 0.26 15.25 22.43
C PHE A 2 1.63 15.97 22.45
N GLY A 3 1.86 16.90 21.52
CA GLY A 3 3.10 17.66 21.40
C GLY A 3 2.86 19.18 21.45
N LEU A 4 3.89 19.95 21.09
CA LEU A 4 3.87 21.41 21.07
C LEU A 4 2.72 21.98 20.22
N VAL A 5 2.38 21.30 19.13
CA VAL A 5 1.32 21.76 18.20
C VAL A 5 -0.07 21.37 18.73
N SER A 6 -0.29 20.10 19.08
CA SER A 6 -1.61 19.61 19.51
C SER A 6 -2.00 20.03 20.94
N GLY A 7 -1.03 20.43 21.78
CA GLY A 7 -1.25 20.92 23.14
C GLY A 7 -0.98 22.41 23.31
N LYS A 8 -0.91 23.17 22.21
CA LYS A 8 -0.47 24.58 22.18
C LYS A 8 -1.27 25.48 23.12
N ASP A 9 -2.60 25.34 23.10
CA ASP A 9 -3.50 26.24 23.84
C ASP A 9 -3.94 25.69 25.20
N SER A 10 -4.02 24.36 25.33
CA SER A 10 -4.39 23.69 26.58
C SER A 10 -4.07 22.21 26.54
N TRP A 11 -3.84 21.62 27.72
CA TRP A 11 -3.79 20.16 27.91
C TRP A 11 -5.13 19.58 28.35
N LYS A 12 -6.16 20.42 28.48
CA LYS A 12 -7.50 20.00 28.90
C LYS A 12 -8.11 19.07 27.83
N GLY A 13 -8.33 17.82 28.21
CA GLY A 13 -8.95 16.81 27.34
C GLY A 13 -7.95 15.98 26.53
N LEU A 14 -6.64 16.16 26.77
CA LEU A 14 -5.61 15.33 26.17
C LEU A 14 -5.22 14.19 27.11
N ASP A 15 -4.98 13.02 26.51
CA ASP A 15 -4.60 11.83 27.26
C ASP A 15 -3.14 11.86 27.68
N PHE A 16 -2.91 11.58 28.96
CA PHE A 16 -1.60 11.29 29.53
C PHE A 16 -1.48 9.81 29.79
N VAL A 17 -0.45 9.17 29.26
CA VAL A 17 -0.20 7.74 29.42
C VAL A 17 0.91 7.52 30.45
N PHE A 18 0.78 6.51 31.30
CA PHE A 18 1.80 6.18 32.29
C PHE A 18 1.84 4.68 32.60
N ASP A 19 3.03 4.22 33.02
CA ASP A 19 3.27 2.88 33.56
C ASP A 19 3.81 2.99 34.99
N LYS A 20 3.32 2.15 35.90
CA LYS A 20 3.77 2.08 37.31
C LYS A 20 4.89 1.06 37.46
N VAL A 21 6.08 1.37 36.93
CA VAL A 21 7.18 0.39 36.87
C VAL A 21 7.81 0.12 38.24
N ARG A 22 8.04 1.16 39.06
CA ARG A 22 8.61 1.06 40.43
C ARG A 22 8.16 2.24 41.29
N ILE A 23 6.94 2.19 41.82
CA ILE A 23 6.40 3.24 42.69
C ILE A 23 6.13 2.66 44.09
N GLY A 24 6.58 3.36 45.15
CA GLY A 24 6.24 3.03 46.54
C GLY A 24 4.75 3.29 46.84
N GLU A 25 4.32 3.08 48.09
CA GLU A 25 2.92 3.33 48.46
C GLU A 25 2.58 4.83 48.35
N GLY A 26 1.84 5.20 47.30
CA GLY A 26 1.37 6.56 47.07
C GLY A 26 0.15 6.56 46.15
N LYS A 27 -0.90 7.30 46.53
CA LYS A 27 -2.12 7.42 45.72
C LYS A 27 -1.90 8.47 44.63
N SER A 28 -1.90 8.08 43.36
CA SER A 28 -1.95 9.01 42.23
C SER A 28 -3.38 9.55 42.06
N LYS A 29 -3.59 10.84 42.35
CA LYS A 29 -4.87 11.53 42.15
C LYS A 29 -4.87 12.32 40.84
N ALA A 30 -4.92 11.62 39.72
CA ALA A 30 -5.14 12.28 38.43
C ALA A 30 -6.19 11.50 37.65
N ASP A 31 -7.35 12.14 37.49
CA ASP A 31 -8.57 11.54 36.94
C ASP A 31 -8.50 11.32 35.41
N LYS A 32 -7.35 11.63 34.77
CA LYS A 32 -7.14 11.58 33.31
C LYS A 32 -5.80 10.95 32.91
N LEU A 33 -5.32 10.01 33.72
CA LEU A 33 -4.17 9.21 33.38
C LEU A 33 -4.64 7.85 32.83
N VAL A 34 -4.19 7.52 31.62
CA VAL A 34 -4.38 6.20 31.02
C VAL A 34 -3.24 5.31 31.50
N ALA A 35 -3.55 4.39 32.43
CA ALA A 35 -2.60 3.41 32.90
C ALA A 35 -2.46 2.28 31.88
N MET A 36 -1.25 2.02 31.40
CA MET A 36 -0.93 0.84 30.59
C MET A 36 0.54 0.50 30.74
N THR A 37 0.93 -0.73 30.41
CA THR A 37 2.34 -1.13 30.41
C THR A 37 3.11 -0.42 29.30
N CYS A 38 4.43 -0.27 29.44
CA CYS A 38 5.27 0.24 28.35
C CYS A 38 5.11 -0.59 27.05
N ALA A 39 4.98 -1.91 27.17
CA ALA A 39 4.80 -2.78 26.01
C ALA A 39 3.48 -2.53 25.26
N GLU A 40 2.38 -2.31 25.99
CA GLU A 40 1.09 -1.95 25.40
C GLU A 40 1.14 -0.56 24.77
N HIS A 41 1.75 0.40 25.46
CA HIS A 41 1.97 1.74 24.93
C HIS A 41 2.72 1.70 23.59
N ASP A 42 3.84 0.96 23.53
CA ASP A 42 4.65 0.86 22.32
C ASP A 42 3.87 0.23 21.17
N LYS A 43 3.08 -0.81 21.43
CA LYS A 43 2.19 -1.40 20.43
C LYS A 43 1.17 -0.39 19.90
N HIS A 44 0.52 0.36 20.78
CA HIS A 44 -0.46 1.37 20.39
C HIS A 44 0.18 2.55 19.65
N SER A 45 1.34 3.03 20.12
CA SER A 45 2.08 4.14 19.51
C SER A 45 2.60 3.77 18.13
N ALA A 46 3.07 2.54 17.92
CA ALA A 46 3.49 2.05 16.60
C ALA A 46 2.33 2.12 15.58
N GLY A 47 1.17 1.56 15.91
CA GLY A 47 0.02 1.52 15.01
C GLY A 47 -0.72 2.86 14.83
N SER A 48 -0.45 3.86 15.67
CA SER A 48 -1.10 5.18 15.62
C SER A 48 -0.10 6.30 15.32
N GLN A 49 0.74 6.67 16.28
CA GLN A 49 1.69 7.77 16.18
C GLN A 49 2.73 7.53 15.08
N PHE A 50 3.38 6.37 15.06
CA PHE A 50 4.42 6.10 14.06
C PHE A 50 3.85 6.04 12.63
N VAL A 51 2.71 5.38 12.42
CA VAL A 51 1.99 5.40 11.13
C VAL A 51 1.59 6.84 10.75
N THR A 52 1.10 7.63 11.70
CA THR A 52 0.72 9.03 11.48
C THR A 52 1.91 9.88 11.00
N HIS A 53 3.07 9.78 11.67
CA HIS A 53 4.28 10.48 11.24
C HIS A 53 4.77 9.99 9.87
N THR A 54 4.69 8.68 9.61
CA THR A 54 5.11 8.10 8.34
C THR A 54 4.24 8.66 7.20
N MET A 55 2.92 8.66 7.34
CA MET A 55 2.01 9.24 6.34
C MET A 55 2.23 10.74 6.15
N GLY A 56 2.36 11.49 7.24
CA GLY A 56 2.59 12.93 7.17
C GLY A 56 3.91 13.31 6.49
N ARG A 57 4.92 12.44 6.51
CA ARG A 57 6.19 12.65 5.78
C ARG A 57 6.13 12.23 4.31
N VAL A 58 5.21 11.35 3.93
CA VAL A 58 5.05 10.86 2.55
C VAL A 58 4.16 11.79 1.71
N LEU A 59 3.20 12.47 2.35
CA LEU A 59 2.22 13.31 1.66
C LEU A 59 2.79 14.69 1.28
N GLU A 60 2.47 15.14 0.08
CA GLU A 60 2.85 16.46 -0.45
C GLU A 60 1.63 17.24 -0.97
N THR A 61 1.68 18.57 -0.92
CA THR A 61 0.60 19.41 -1.44
C THR A 61 0.62 19.51 -2.97
N THR A 62 -0.52 19.80 -3.59
CA THR A 62 -0.64 20.05 -5.03
C THR A 62 -1.41 21.33 -5.32
N PRO A 63 -1.33 21.91 -6.54
CA PRO A 63 -2.14 23.07 -6.90
C PRO A 63 -3.67 22.85 -6.88
N ILE A 64 -4.13 21.59 -6.89
CA ILE A 64 -5.54 21.21 -7.02
C ILE A 64 -5.96 20.18 -5.96
N ASN A 65 -5.70 20.49 -4.69
CA ASN A 65 -6.09 19.61 -3.58
C ASN A 65 -7.61 19.44 -3.49
N THR A 66 -8.05 18.20 -3.26
CA THR A 66 -9.45 17.90 -2.93
C THR A 66 -9.72 18.22 -1.46
N LYS A 67 -10.98 18.43 -1.06
CA LYS A 67 -11.34 18.65 0.35
C LYS A 67 -10.97 17.49 1.28
N GLY A 68 -11.09 16.25 0.77
CA GLY A 68 -10.60 15.08 1.51
C GLY A 68 -9.09 15.10 1.69
N TYR A 69 -8.34 15.50 0.66
CA TYR A 69 -6.89 15.61 0.72
C TYR A 69 -6.41 16.74 1.63
N GLU A 70 -7.09 17.89 1.66
CA GLU A 70 -6.81 18.97 2.64
C GLU A 70 -6.87 18.45 4.08
N THR A 71 -7.79 17.53 4.39
CA THR A 71 -7.87 16.90 5.73
C THR A 71 -6.64 16.05 6.04
N LEU A 72 -6.07 15.38 5.03
CA LEU A 72 -4.82 14.63 5.18
C LEU A 72 -3.61 15.57 5.31
N LEU A 73 -3.61 16.72 4.64
CA LEU A 73 -2.53 17.71 4.76
C LEU A 73 -2.45 18.35 6.15
N ASN A 74 -3.56 18.42 6.89
CA ASN A 74 -3.52 18.79 8.31
C ASN A 74 -2.63 17.82 9.13
N LEU A 75 -2.46 16.57 8.67
CA LEU A 75 -1.53 15.62 9.29
C LEU A 75 -0.07 16.01 9.05
N VAL A 76 0.24 16.48 7.84
CA VAL A 76 1.58 16.92 7.43
C VAL A 76 2.03 18.05 8.35
N GLU A 77 1.23 19.11 8.48
CA GLU A 77 1.55 20.24 9.37
C GLU A 77 1.81 19.83 10.82
N ASN A 78 1.11 18.80 11.31
CA ASN A 78 1.30 18.31 12.69
C ASN A 78 2.50 17.40 12.87
N THR A 79 3.10 16.87 11.81
CA THR A 79 4.14 15.82 11.89
C THR A 79 5.47 16.20 11.24
N THR A 80 5.48 17.10 10.26
CA THR A 80 6.71 17.61 9.62
C THR A 80 7.39 18.71 10.44
N ASN A 81 6.66 19.31 11.38
CA ASN A 81 7.25 20.24 12.36
C ASN A 81 8.16 19.53 13.36
N ASP A 82 8.03 18.22 13.52
CA ASP A 82 8.94 17.41 14.33
C ASP A 82 10.21 17.05 13.55
N SER A 83 11.35 17.07 14.25
CA SER A 83 12.63 16.74 13.64
C SER A 83 12.66 15.32 13.08
N PHE A 84 13.49 15.09 12.05
CA PHE A 84 13.69 13.74 11.54
C PHE A 84 14.22 12.80 12.63
N ASP A 85 15.13 13.28 13.49
CA ASP A 85 15.66 12.50 14.62
C ASP A 85 14.57 12.02 15.59
N LEU A 86 13.55 12.84 15.86
CA LEU A 86 12.43 12.44 16.71
C LEU A 86 11.63 11.31 16.05
N TYR A 87 11.34 11.43 14.75
CA TYR A 87 10.69 10.38 13.98
C TYR A 87 11.53 9.09 13.92
N TYR A 88 12.82 9.22 13.64
CA TYR A 88 13.76 8.11 13.63
C TYR A 88 13.82 7.40 14.98
N GLY A 89 13.72 8.15 16.08
CA GLY A 89 13.60 7.60 17.44
C GLY A 89 12.36 6.73 17.63
N LEU A 90 11.21 7.09 17.05
CA LEU A 90 9.98 6.27 17.08
C LEU A 90 10.16 4.92 16.38
N PHE A 91 11.01 4.86 15.35
CA PHE A 91 11.35 3.64 14.64
C PHE A 91 12.39 2.83 15.41
N MET A 92 13.50 3.46 15.83
CA MET A 92 14.65 2.77 16.40
C MET A 92 14.40 2.18 17.79
N HIS A 93 13.54 2.81 18.59
CA HIS A 93 13.31 2.41 19.98
C HIS A 93 12.03 1.61 20.20
N ASN A 94 11.19 1.46 19.19
CA ASN A 94 9.98 0.66 19.25
C ASN A 94 10.03 -0.44 18.19
N LYS A 95 10.28 -1.69 18.62
CA LYS A 95 10.38 -2.84 17.72
C LYS A 95 9.10 -3.07 16.90
N VAL A 96 7.93 -2.70 17.45
CA VAL A 96 6.64 -2.85 16.76
C VAL A 96 6.52 -1.87 15.59
N SER A 97 7.26 -0.75 15.59
CA SER A 97 7.27 0.19 14.46
C SER A 97 7.78 -0.44 13.17
N VAL A 98 8.72 -1.39 13.26
CA VAL A 98 9.21 -2.14 12.08
C VAL A 98 8.08 -2.98 11.48
N GLU A 99 7.38 -3.75 12.32
CA GLU A 99 6.26 -4.61 11.90
C GLU A 99 5.12 -3.78 11.27
N GLU A 100 4.82 -2.59 11.82
CA GLU A 100 3.81 -1.68 11.26
C GLU A 100 4.24 -1.08 9.92
N LEU A 101 5.54 -0.80 9.72
CA LEU A 101 6.05 -0.32 8.44
C LEU A 101 5.92 -1.40 7.36
N GLU A 102 6.31 -2.64 7.66
CA GLU A 102 6.14 -3.79 6.75
C GLU A 102 4.67 -4.03 6.43
N ARG A 103 3.78 -3.95 7.43
CA ARG A 103 2.33 -4.11 7.24
C ARG A 103 1.77 -3.05 6.28
N LEU A 104 2.25 -1.82 6.39
CA LEU A 104 1.86 -0.71 5.52
C LEU A 104 2.34 -0.95 4.08
N GLU A 105 3.59 -1.38 3.89
CA GLU A 105 4.15 -1.73 2.58
C GLU A 105 3.34 -2.83 1.90
N LEU A 106 3.07 -3.93 2.61
CA LEU A 106 2.27 -5.04 2.10
C LEU A 106 0.85 -4.61 1.71
N ALA A 107 0.23 -3.73 2.49
CA ALA A 107 -1.09 -3.18 2.19
C ALA A 107 -1.08 -2.33 0.91
N PHE A 108 -0.03 -1.50 0.74
CA PHE A 108 0.15 -0.71 -0.47
C PHE A 108 0.35 -1.59 -1.71
N ASP A 109 1.18 -2.62 -1.59
CA ASP A 109 1.43 -3.59 -2.65
C ASP A 109 0.18 -4.38 -3.05
N ALA A 110 -0.62 -4.80 -2.07
CA ALA A 110 -1.89 -5.47 -2.33
C ALA A 110 -2.85 -4.57 -3.11
N LEU A 111 -2.94 -3.28 -2.74
CA LEU A 111 -3.75 -2.30 -3.45
C LEU A 111 -3.24 -2.07 -4.88
N LYS A 112 -1.93 -1.91 -5.04
CA LYS A 112 -1.26 -1.77 -6.33
C LYS A 112 -1.58 -2.94 -7.26
N LYS A 113 -1.44 -4.18 -6.77
CA LYS A 113 -1.79 -5.40 -7.52
C LYS A 113 -3.25 -5.41 -7.94
N LYS A 114 -4.17 -5.02 -7.06
CA LYS A 114 -5.61 -4.96 -7.36
C LYS A 114 -5.90 -3.95 -8.48
N LEU A 115 -5.30 -2.76 -8.42
CA LEU A 115 -5.48 -1.71 -9.41
C LEU A 115 -4.98 -2.16 -10.80
N PHE A 116 -3.72 -2.63 -10.88
CA PHE A 116 -3.15 -3.07 -12.15
C PHE A 116 -3.80 -4.33 -12.71
N GLY A 117 -4.29 -5.23 -11.84
CA GLY A 117 -5.11 -6.37 -12.26
C GLY A 117 -6.36 -5.93 -13.02
N HIS A 118 -7.13 -4.98 -12.46
CA HIS A 118 -8.32 -4.46 -13.12
C HIS A 118 -7.99 -3.75 -14.44
N SER A 119 -6.90 -2.98 -14.50
CA SER A 119 -6.47 -2.34 -15.75
C SER A 119 -6.09 -3.36 -16.81
N HIS A 120 -5.35 -4.41 -16.45
CA HIS A 120 -4.99 -5.49 -17.37
C HIS A 120 -6.22 -6.23 -17.89
N ASP A 121 -7.20 -6.52 -17.04
CA ASP A 121 -8.45 -7.19 -17.44
C ASP A 121 -9.29 -6.31 -18.38
N LEU A 122 -9.32 -4.99 -18.14
CA LEU A 122 -9.99 -4.03 -19.02
C LEU A 122 -9.30 -3.97 -20.39
N MET A 123 -7.98 -3.91 -20.43
CA MET A 123 -7.22 -3.93 -21.69
C MET A 123 -7.41 -5.24 -22.44
N ARG A 124 -7.36 -6.38 -21.72
CA ARG A 124 -7.56 -7.71 -22.31
C ARG A 124 -8.95 -7.84 -22.92
N SER A 125 -9.99 -7.39 -22.23
CA SER A 125 -11.37 -7.44 -22.74
C SER A 125 -11.59 -6.53 -23.95
N HIS A 126 -10.95 -5.36 -24.01
CA HIS A 126 -11.00 -4.48 -25.18
C HIS A 126 -10.24 -5.05 -26.39
N LEU A 127 -9.06 -5.64 -26.18
CA LEU A 127 -8.22 -6.15 -27.27
C LEU A 127 -8.67 -7.51 -27.81
N PHE A 128 -9.18 -8.39 -26.94
CA PHE A 128 -9.48 -9.79 -27.29
C PHE A 128 -10.96 -10.16 -27.19
N GLY A 129 -11.84 -9.20 -26.84
CA GLY A 129 -13.25 -9.47 -26.54
C GLY A 129 -13.43 -10.17 -25.19
N LYS A 130 -14.69 -10.37 -24.77
CA LYS A 130 -14.96 -11.17 -23.58
C LYS A 130 -14.52 -12.63 -23.82
N PRO A 131 -14.02 -13.35 -22.80
CA PRO A 131 -13.58 -14.73 -22.97
C PRO A 131 -14.66 -15.64 -23.57
N GLU A 132 -15.94 -15.40 -23.28
CA GLU A 132 -17.07 -16.10 -23.89
C GLU A 132 -17.17 -15.91 -25.41
N GLU A 133 -16.90 -14.71 -25.92
CA GLU A 133 -16.93 -14.42 -27.36
C GLU A 133 -15.71 -15.02 -28.09
N ALA A 134 -14.56 -15.07 -27.41
CA ALA A 134 -13.35 -15.69 -27.94
C ALA A 134 -13.49 -17.22 -28.04
N GLU A 135 -14.17 -17.85 -27.08
CA GLU A 135 -14.45 -19.29 -27.09
C GLU A 135 -15.49 -19.66 -28.16
N GLN A 136 -16.56 -18.87 -28.29
CA GLN A 136 -17.55 -19.04 -29.35
C GLN A 136 -16.95 -18.81 -30.76
N ARG A 137 -16.07 -17.83 -30.93
CA ARG A 137 -15.31 -17.64 -32.19
C ARG A 137 -14.40 -18.81 -32.51
N ARG A 138 -13.74 -19.41 -31.51
CA ARG A 138 -12.89 -20.60 -31.68
C ARG A 138 -13.70 -21.84 -32.08
N ASP A 139 -14.88 -22.03 -31.50
CA ASP A 139 -15.76 -23.14 -31.87
C ASP A 139 -16.38 -22.97 -33.26
N LEU A 140 -16.77 -21.75 -33.65
CA LEU A 140 -17.21 -21.45 -35.01
C LEU A 140 -16.09 -21.66 -36.04
N THR A 141 -14.83 -21.34 -35.71
CA THR A 141 -13.70 -21.62 -36.60
C THR A 141 -13.34 -23.11 -36.67
N LYS A 142 -13.52 -23.89 -35.60
CA LYS A 142 -13.38 -25.35 -35.62
C LYS A 142 -14.49 -26.02 -36.44
N LEU A 143 -15.74 -25.58 -36.31
CA LEU A 143 -16.87 -26.04 -37.13
C LEU A 143 -16.62 -25.79 -38.62
N ARG A 144 -16.21 -24.57 -38.97
CA ARG A 144 -15.87 -24.21 -40.36
C ARG A 144 -14.70 -25.02 -40.93
N ARG A 145 -13.70 -25.36 -40.11
CA ARG A 145 -12.56 -26.19 -40.53
C ARG A 145 -12.97 -27.64 -40.82
N ASN A 146 -13.96 -28.16 -40.12
CA ASN A 146 -14.48 -29.50 -40.35
C ASN A 146 -15.37 -29.59 -41.61
N GLU A 147 -16.10 -28.53 -41.98
CA GLU A 147 -16.89 -28.49 -43.22
C GLU A 147 -16.04 -28.26 -44.49
N LEU A 148 -14.84 -27.70 -44.37
CA LEU A 148 -13.90 -27.45 -45.48
C LEU A 148 -12.78 -28.50 -45.59
N ALA A 149 -12.89 -29.62 -44.90
CA ALA A 149 -11.92 -30.72 -44.99
C ALA A 149 -12.02 -31.41 -46.36
N LEU A 150 -11.34 -30.85 -47.37
CA LEU A 150 -10.97 -31.58 -48.58
C LEU A 150 -9.92 -32.66 -48.22
N PRO A 151 -9.93 -33.83 -48.88
CA PRO A 151 -8.98 -34.88 -48.60
C PRO A 151 -7.54 -34.41 -48.88
N SER A 152 -6.64 -34.80 -47.99
CA SER A 152 -5.22 -34.41 -47.98
C SER A 152 -4.53 -34.78 -49.30
N PRO A 153 -3.74 -33.88 -49.92
CA PRO A 153 -2.74 -34.31 -50.90
C PRO A 153 -1.53 -34.92 -50.16
N SER A 154 -0.96 -35.94 -50.79
CA SER A 154 0.21 -36.69 -50.35
C SER A 154 1.46 -35.83 -50.17
N SER A 155 2.35 -36.33 -49.33
CA SER A 155 3.70 -35.84 -49.06
C SER A 155 4.51 -35.55 -50.32
N ASP A 156 5.13 -34.37 -50.39
CA ASP A 156 6.53 -34.19 -50.82
C ASP A 156 7.06 -32.81 -50.38
N ASP A 157 8.36 -32.80 -50.09
CA ASP A 157 9.18 -31.81 -49.39
C ASP A 157 9.12 -30.35 -49.90
N VAL A 158 9.07 -29.37 -48.98
CA VAL A 158 9.85 -28.12 -49.05
C VAL A 158 10.18 -27.59 -47.64
N LYS A 159 11.47 -27.43 -47.36
CA LYS A 159 12.04 -26.71 -46.20
C LYS A 159 12.02 -25.19 -46.45
N SER A 160 11.61 -24.38 -45.47
CA SER A 160 12.12 -23.01 -45.26
C SER A 160 11.90 -22.60 -43.80
N HIS A 161 12.95 -22.58 -42.99
CA HIS A 161 13.71 -21.38 -42.60
C HIS A 161 13.01 -20.53 -41.53
N ASN A 162 13.52 -20.65 -40.30
CA ASN A 162 13.25 -19.78 -39.15
C ASN A 162 13.82 -18.37 -39.42
N ASP A 163 13.14 -17.32 -38.92
CA ASP A 163 13.75 -16.28 -38.07
C ASP A 163 12.67 -15.33 -37.46
N TRP A 164 13.10 -14.47 -36.52
CA TRP A 164 12.39 -13.43 -35.72
C TRP A 164 11.91 -13.92 -34.33
N GLY A 165 12.53 -13.62 -33.19
CA GLY A 165 13.57 -12.63 -32.87
C GLY A 165 12.98 -11.31 -32.34
N ASN A 166 13.03 -11.13 -31.01
CA ASN A 166 12.70 -9.91 -30.22
C ASN A 166 11.23 -9.46 -30.17
N SER A 167 10.68 -8.82 -29.14
CA SER A 167 11.10 -8.22 -27.85
C SER A 167 9.80 -8.15 -27.00
N GLU A 168 9.71 -7.94 -25.68
CA GLU A 168 10.39 -6.99 -24.81
C GLU A 168 9.94 -7.27 -23.36
N SER A 169 10.91 -7.44 -22.46
CA SER A 169 10.72 -7.68 -21.03
C SER A 169 10.64 -6.34 -20.31
N TRP A 170 9.45 -5.94 -19.83
CA TRP A 170 9.30 -4.76 -18.98
C TRP A 170 9.50 -5.14 -17.51
N TYR A 171 10.76 -5.20 -17.09
CA TYR A 171 11.15 -5.04 -15.69
C TYR A 171 12.19 -3.93 -15.63
N VAL A 172 11.74 -2.72 -15.34
CA VAL A 172 12.64 -1.63 -14.95
C VAL A 172 12.56 -1.50 -13.44
N TYR A 173 13.64 -1.95 -12.81
CA TYR A 173 14.06 -1.63 -11.46
C TYR A 173 14.01 -0.11 -11.23
N ILE A 174 13.49 0.32 -10.08
CA ILE A 174 13.88 1.60 -9.49
C ILE A 174 14.38 1.28 -8.09
N ASP A 175 15.69 1.02 -8.01
CA ASP A 175 16.50 1.33 -6.84
C ASP A 175 16.79 2.84 -6.90
N LEU A 176 16.44 3.55 -5.82
CA LEU A 176 17.22 4.59 -5.12
C LEU A 176 16.42 5.11 -3.92
#